data_AF-A0A957P7U8-F1
#
_entry.id   AF-A0A957P7U8-F1
#
_cell.length_a   1.000
_cell.length_b   1.000
_cell.length_c   1.000
_cell.angle_alpha   90.00
_cell.angle_beta   90.00
_cell.angle_gamma   90.00
#
_symmetry.space_group_name_H-M   'P 1'
#
loop_
_entity.id
_entity.type
_entity.pdbx_description
1 polymer ?
#
loop_
_entity_poly.entity_id
_entity_poly.type
_entity_poly.pdbx_seq_one_letter_code
_entity_poly.pdbx_strand_id
1 'polypeptide(L)' 'MHVEQRQRTHAKFKSAGISHALLANEQSVRWLTGYAPPMQLGTNLFSGGPALIWYEDGHFTLVVLDGMAGYAAGFEA' A
#
# COMPACT_ATOMS: atom_id res chain seq x y z
N MET A 1 13.95 0.19 3.84
CA MET A 1 13.53 1.61 3.68
C MET A 1 12.11 1.87 4.16
N HIS A 2 11.18 0.90 4.06
CA HIS A 2 9.75 1.10 4.33
C HIS A 2 9.37 1.23 5.82
N VAL A 3 10.17 0.65 6.73
CA VAL A 3 9.90 0.64 8.18
C VAL A 3 9.80 2.05 8.76
N GLU A 4 10.75 2.93 8.46
CA GLU A 4 10.73 4.31 8.96
C GLU A 4 9.51 5.10 8.45
N GLN A 5 9.12 4.88 7.19
CA GLN A 5 7.95 5.55 6.60
C GLN A 5 6.64 5.06 7.23
N ARG A 6 6.53 3.76 7.52
CA ARG A 6 5.40 3.19 8.27
C ARG A 6 5.32 3.77 9.69
N GLN A 7 6.45 3.90 10.38
CA GLN A 7 6.51 4.53 11.72
C GLN A 7 6.07 6.00 11.70
N ARG A 8 6.58 6.79 10.74
CA ARG A 8 6.19 8.20 10.57
C ARG A 8 4.70 8.34 10.24
N THR A 9 4.17 7.45 9.41
CA THR A 9 2.74 7.42 9.05
C THR A 9 1.87 7.08 10.26
N HIS A 10 2.24 6.06 11.03
CA HIS A 10 1.56 5.70 12.27
C HIS A 10 1.56 6.85 13.27
N ALA A 11 2.71 7.51 13.49
CA ALA A 11 2.80 8.66 14.39
C ALA A 11 1.88 9.81 13.96
N LYS A 12 1.82 10.10 12.65
CA LYS A 12 0.93 11.12 12.10
C LYS A 12 -0.55 10.76 12.30
N PHE A 13 -0.95 9.53 12.03
CA PHE A 13 -2.33 9.07 12.23
C PHE A 13 -2.72 9.07 13.69
N LYS A 14 -1.83 8.63 14.59
CA LYS A 14 -2.03 8.74 16.03
C LYS A 14 -2.24 10.19 16.48
N SER A 15 -1.42 11.14 16.00
CA SER A 15 -1.58 12.56 16.34
C SER A 15 -2.89 13.17 15.83
N ALA A 16 -3.49 12.57 14.80
CA ALA A 16 -4.76 12.98 14.22
C ALA A 16 -5.97 12.19 14.79
N GLY A 17 -5.76 11.27 15.72
CA GLY A 17 -6.83 10.41 16.25
C GLY A 17 -7.39 9.40 15.25
N ILE A 18 -6.61 9.04 14.23
CA ILE A 18 -7.00 8.10 13.16
C ILE A 18 -6.49 6.70 13.54
N SER A 19 -7.42 5.79 13.87
CA SER A 19 -7.11 4.37 14.13
C SER A 19 -7.15 3.52 12.86
N HIS A 20 -7.97 3.89 11.88
CA HIS A 20 -8.16 3.15 10.63
C HIS A 20 -8.13 4.07 9.42
N ALA A 21 -7.49 3.62 8.34
CA ALA A 21 -7.44 4.38 7.09
C ALA A 21 -7.29 3.45 5.88
N LEU A 22 -7.86 3.88 4.75
CA LEU A 22 -7.65 3.26 3.45
C LEU A 22 -6.81 4.19 2.57
N LEU A 23 -5.64 3.72 2.12
CA LEU A 23 -4.73 4.48 1.27
C LEU A 23 -4.80 3.95 -0.16
N ALA A 24 -5.36 4.76 -1.07
CA ALA A 24 -5.54 4.42 -2.48
C ALA A 24 -4.56 5.13 -3.42
N ASN A 25 -3.73 6.04 -2.89
CA ASN A 25 -2.74 6.73 -3.70
C ASN A 25 -1.56 5.81 -4.01
N GLU A 26 -1.29 5.59 -5.29
CA GLU A 26 -0.24 4.67 -5.76
C GLU A 26 1.15 4.98 -5.21
N GLN A 27 1.48 6.26 -5.04
CA GLN A 27 2.77 6.66 -4.45
C GLN A 27 2.83 6.27 -2.98
N SER A 28 1.74 6.45 -2.23
CA SER A 28 1.67 6.01 -0.83
C SER A 28 1.83 4.49 -0.72
N VAL A 29 1.17 3.73 -1.61
CA VAL A 29 1.32 2.27 -1.68
C VAL A 29 2.77 1.88 -1.91
N ARG A 30 3.41 2.42 -2.95
CA ARG A 30 4.80 2.12 -3.29
C ARG A 30 5.77 2.47 -2.16
N TRP A 31 5.62 3.65 -1.56
CA TRP A 31 6.54 4.12 -0.51
C TRP A 31 6.42 3.32 0.79
N LEU A 32 5.22 2.90 1.16
CA LEU A 32 4.96 2.17 2.41
C LEU A 32 5.17 0.66 2.30
N THR A 33 5.13 0.10 1.09
CA THR A 33 5.15 -1.36 0.90
C THR A 33 6.24 -1.88 -0.02
N GLY A 34 6.85 -1.01 -0.84
CA GLY A 34 7.76 -1.44 -1.91
C GLY A 34 7.04 -2.09 -3.10
N TYR A 35 5.72 -2.23 -3.06
CA TYR A 35 4.92 -2.80 -4.14
C TYR A 35 5.05 -1.96 -5.40
N ALA A 36 5.56 -2.58 -6.46
CA ALA A 36 5.84 -1.96 -7.74
C ALA A 36 5.49 -2.92 -8.88
N PRO A 37 4.19 -3.14 -9.15
CA PRO A 37 3.76 -3.99 -10.25
C PRO A 37 4.16 -3.33 -11.60
N PRO A 38 4.26 -4.10 -12.69
CA PRO A 38 4.56 -3.58 -14.01
C PRO A 38 3.58 -2.47 -14.39
N MET A 39 4.09 -1.40 -14.98
CA MET A 39 3.24 -0.36 -15.52
C MET A 39 2.39 -0.94 -16.66
N GLN A 40 1.07 -0.88 -16.51
CA GLN A 40 0.16 -1.20 -17.59
C GLN A 40 0.23 -0.09 -18.63
N LEU A 41 0.79 -0.38 -19.81
CA LEU A 41 0.80 0.52 -20.94
C LEU A 41 -0.44 0.25 -21.81
N GLY A 42 -1.35 1.22 -21.89
CA GLY A 42 -2.59 1.14 -22.69
C GLY A 42 -3.86 0.86 -21.88
N THR A 43 -5.02 1.02 -22.52
CA THR A 43 -6.32 0.82 -21.88
C THR A 43 -6.56 -0.65 -21.59
N ASN A 44 -6.61 -1.03 -20.31
CA ASN A 44 -7.01 -2.36 -19.88
C ASN A 44 -8.43 -2.31 -19.29
N LEU A 45 -9.42 -2.81 -20.01
CA LEU A 45 -10.81 -2.86 -19.55
C LEU A 45 -11.04 -3.88 -18.42
N PHE A 46 -10.03 -4.72 -18.16
CA PHE A 46 -10.01 -5.71 -17.09
C PHE A 46 -8.95 -5.39 -16.03
N SER A 47 -8.40 -4.17 -16.03
CA SER A 47 -7.58 -3.75 -14.89
C SER A 47 -8.47 -3.76 -13.66
N GLY A 48 -8.15 -4.60 -12.69
CA GLY A 48 -8.74 -4.45 -11.37
C GLY A 48 -8.39 -3.07 -10.78
N GLY A 49 -9.06 -2.72 -9.69
CA GLY A 49 -8.81 -1.45 -9.00
C GLY A 49 -7.35 -1.26 -8.58
N PRO A 50 -6.98 -0.03 -8.15
CA PRO A 50 -5.63 0.22 -7.66
C PRO A 50 -5.31 -0.68 -6.48
N ALA A 51 -4.03 -0.97 -6.28
CA ALA A 51 -3.59 -1.55 -5.02
C ALA A 51 -3.89 -0.58 -3.87
N LEU A 52 -4.25 -1.12 -2.71
CA LEU A 52 -4.64 -0.36 -1.55
C LEU A 52 -3.82 -0.77 -0.35
N ILE A 53 -3.68 0.13 0.62
CA ILE A 53 -3.26 -0.25 1.97
C ILE A 53 -4.43 -0.05 2.92
N TRP A 54 -4.79 -1.11 3.64
CA TRP A 54 -5.57 -1.02 4.85
C TRP A 54 -4.63 -0.77 6.03
N TYR A 55 -4.84 0.33 6.73
CA TYR A 55 -4.13 0.66 7.96
C TYR A 55 -5.06 0.46 9.15
N GLU A 56 -4.55 -0.21 10.19
CA GLU A 56 -5.23 -0.48 11.46
C GLU A 56 -4.22 -0.40 12.61
N ASP A 57 -4.23 0.72 13.33
CA ASP A 57 -3.42 0.95 14.54
C ASP A 57 -1.94 0.51 14.44
N GLY A 58 -1.29 0.87 13.33
CA GLY A 58 0.12 0.56 13.09
C GLY A 58 0.37 -0.70 12.28
N HIS A 59 -0.67 -1.52 12.06
CA HIS A 59 -0.65 -2.61 11.11
C HIS A 59 -1.01 -2.09 9.72
N PHE A 60 -0.26 -2.54 8.73
CA PHE A 60 -0.48 -2.22 7.33
C PHE A 60 -0.77 -3.54 6.63
N THR A 61 -1.86 -3.59 5.87
CA THR A 61 -2.22 -4.74 5.03
C THR A 61 -2.27 -4.26 3.59
N LEU A 62 -1.45 -4.87 2.74
CA LEU A 62 -1.44 -4.59 1.30
C LEU A 62 -2.53 -5.42 0.62
N VAL A 63 -3.46 -4.75 -0.05
CA VAL A 63 -4.53 -5.37 -0.84
C VAL A 63 -4.18 -5.22 -2.32
N VAL A 64 -4.01 -6.35 -2.99
CA VAL A 64 -3.62 -6.44 -4.40
C VAL A 64 -4.48 -7.46 -5.13
N LEU A 65 -4.50 -7.38 -6.45
CA LEU A 65 -5.08 -8.44 -7.28
C LEU A 65 -4.24 -9.71 -7.14
N ASP A 66 -4.93 -10.86 -7.10
CA ASP A 66 -4.28 -12.17 -6.90
C ASP A 66 -3.18 -12.43 -7.94
N GLY A 67 -3.45 -12.13 -9.22
CA GLY A 67 -2.46 -12.24 -10.30
C GLY A 67 -1.24 -11.32 -10.17
N MET A 68 -1.26 -10.37 -9.23
CA MET A 68 -0.16 -9.44 -8.93
C MET A 68 0.48 -9.71 -7.56
N ALA A 69 0.03 -10.72 -6.81
CA ALA A 69 0.55 -11.04 -5.47
C ALA A 69 2.07 -11.30 -5.46
N GLY A 70 2.64 -11.79 -6.56
CA GLY A 70 4.09 -12.00 -6.70
C GLY A 70 4.92 -10.72 -6.54
N TYR A 71 4.36 -9.54 -6.80
CA TYR A 71 5.04 -8.27 -6.62
C TYR A 71 4.98 -7.75 -5.17
N ALA A 72 4.23 -8.40 -4.29
CA ALA A 72 4.09 -8.03 -2.88
C ALA A 72 5.20 -8.60 -1.98
N ALA A 73 6.10 -9.44 -2.49
CA ALA A 73 7.13 -10.13 -1.70
C ALA A 73 8.03 -9.17 -0.88
N GLY A 74 8.24 -7.94 -1.36
CA GLY A 74 9.03 -6.93 -0.64
C GLY A 74 8.33 -6.29 0.56
N PHE A 75 7.04 -6.59 0.79
CA PHE A 75 6.25 -5.97 1.87
C PHE A 75 6.53 -6.55 3.26
N GLU A 76 6.85 -7.86 3.31
CA GLU A 76 7.10 -8.60 4.55
C GLU A 76 8.52 -8.40 5.12
N ALA A 77 9.42 -7.78 4.36
CA ALA A 77 10.79 -7.45 4.75
C ALA A 77 10.90 -6.09 5.48
#